data_AF-A0A932MAT6-F1
#
_entry.id   AF-A0A932MAT6-F1
#
_cell.length_a   1.000
_cell.length_b   1.000
_cell.length_c   1.000
_cell.angle_alpha   90.00
_cell.angle_beta   90.00
_cell.angle_gamma   90.00
#
_symmetry.space_group_name_H-M   'P 1'
#
loop_
_entity.id
_entity.type
_entity.pdbx_description
1 polymer ?
#
loop_
_entity_poly.entity_id
_entity_poly.type
_entity_poly.pdbx_seq_one_letter_code
_entity_poly.pdbx_strand_id
1 'polypeptide(L)'
;MIETDAIGSDYRSPTIEELKQHRIDRNTHWSQANDIEGGHSMSTVIERIGQYVAGLKFEDLPEDVTDYAKSITLDSLACAYGGLENEPARMVRDTVQELSGGGQATIFGKGTKA
;
A
#
# COMPACT_ATOMS: atom_id res chain seq x y z
N MET A 1 -38.20 -18.72 -24.63
CA MET A 1 -38.53 -17.41 -25.23
C MET A 1 -38.18 -16.36 -24.20
N ILE A 2 -36.99 -15.77 -24.33
CA ILE A 2 -36.59 -14.56 -23.61
C ILE A 2 -36.52 -13.52 -24.73
N GLU A 3 -37.52 -12.64 -24.78
CA GLU A 3 -37.56 -11.55 -25.76
C GLU A 3 -36.43 -10.56 -25.46
N THR A 4 -35.63 -10.31 -26.49
CA THR A 4 -34.47 -9.43 -26.47
C THR A 4 -34.94 -8.10 -27.05
N ASP A 5 -35.63 -7.30 -26.25
CA ASP A 5 -36.18 -6.04 -26.71
C ASP A 5 -35.32 -4.85 -26.26
N ALA A 6 -34.80 -4.17 -27.27
CA ALA A 6 -34.48 -2.74 -27.29
C ALA A 6 -33.35 -2.23 -26.37
N ILE A 7 -32.10 -2.61 -26.68
CA ILE A 7 -31.00 -1.62 -26.60
C ILE A 7 -31.08 -0.70 -27.82
N GLY A 8 -32.14 0.12 -27.82
CA GLY A 8 -32.40 1.16 -28.80
C GLY A 8 -31.35 2.25 -28.72
N SER A 9 -30.88 2.64 -29.91
CA SER A 9 -29.88 3.66 -30.22
C SER A 9 -30.38 5.08 -29.90
N ASP A 10 -30.63 5.39 -28.62
CA ASP A 10 -31.02 6.74 -28.17
C ASP A 10 -30.22 7.21 -26.95
N TYR A 11 -28.94 6.84 -26.88
CA TYR A 11 -28.02 7.51 -25.97
C TYR A 11 -27.66 8.87 -26.56
N ARG A 12 -28.49 9.88 -26.26
CA ARG A 12 -28.14 11.28 -26.50
C ARG A 12 -27.19 11.74 -25.40
N SER A 13 -26.03 12.25 -25.79
CA SER A 13 -25.12 12.91 -24.85
C SER A 13 -25.86 14.02 -24.10
N PRO A 14 -25.84 14.02 -22.75
CA PRO A 14 -26.48 15.07 -21.97
C PRO A 14 -25.83 16.42 -22.28
N THR A 15 -26.65 17.45 -22.34
CA THR A 15 -26.20 18.82 -22.59
C THR A 15 -25.41 19.35 -21.39
N ILE A 16 -24.60 20.38 -21.65
CA ILE A 16 -23.81 21.03 -20.61
C ILE A 16 -24.69 21.60 -19.49
N GLU A 17 -25.93 22.03 -19.78
CA GLU A 17 -26.84 22.54 -18.76
C GLU A 17 -27.41 21.42 -17.87
N GLU A 18 -27.74 20.26 -18.44
CA GLU A 18 -28.15 19.08 -17.65
C GLU A 18 -27.00 18.57 -16.78
N LEU A 19 -25.77 18.58 -17.29
CA LEU A 19 -24.58 18.24 -16.51
C LEU A 19 -24.29 19.25 -15.39
N LYS A 20 -24.55 20.54 -15.61
CA LYS A 20 -24.41 21.58 -14.59
C LYS A 20 -25.47 21.43 -13.49
N GLN A 21 -26.72 21.19 -13.85
CA GLN A 21 -27.80 21.00 -12.88
C GLN A 21 -27.56 19.76 -12.00
N HIS A 22 -27.19 18.64 -12.62
CA HIS A 22 -26.87 17.41 -11.91
C HIS A 22 -25.59 17.54 -11.05
N ARG A 23 -24.66 18.44 -11.42
CA ARG A 23 -23.49 18.78 -10.60
C ARG A 23 -23.86 19.67 -9.42
N ILE A 24 -24.81 20.59 -9.57
CA ILE A 24 -25.31 21.43 -8.48
C ILE A 24 -26.02 20.57 -7.44
N ASP A 25 -26.95 19.70 -7.84
CA ASP A 25 -27.73 18.85 -6.91
C ASP A 25 -26.82 17.92 -6.09
N ARG A 26 -25.74 17.40 -6.69
CA ARG A 26 -24.74 16.62 -5.95
C ARG A 26 -23.99 17.46 -4.94
N ASN A 27 -23.62 18.71 -5.27
CA ASN A 27 -22.87 19.57 -4.36
C ASN A 27 -23.68 20.05 -3.15
N THR A 28 -25.01 20.12 -3.25
CA THR A 28 -25.87 20.59 -2.16
C THR A 28 -25.93 19.60 -0.99
N HIS A 29 -25.78 18.29 -1.25
CA HIS A 29 -25.83 17.27 -0.19
C HIS A 29 -24.50 17.12 0.57
N TRP A 30 -23.36 17.48 -0.03
CA TRP A 30 -22.05 17.51 0.66
C TRP A 30 -21.90 18.74 1.56
N SER A 31 -22.70 19.80 1.34
CA SER A 31 -22.65 21.01 2.15
C SER A 31 -23.19 20.82 3.56
N GLN A 32 -24.12 19.88 3.79
CA GLN A 32 -24.68 19.59 5.13
C GLN A 32 -23.90 18.51 5.90
N ALA A 33 -22.94 17.84 5.27
CA ALA A 33 -22.08 16.86 5.94
C ALA A 33 -20.89 17.51 6.69
N ASN A 34 -20.70 18.82 6.54
CA ASN A 34 -19.62 19.57 7.19
C ASN A 34 -20.02 20.20 8.54
N ASP A 35 -21.27 20.06 8.97
CA ASP A 35 -21.78 20.66 10.21
C ASP A 35 -21.63 19.75 11.46
N ILE A 36 -20.58 18.93 11.51
CA ILE A 36 -20.14 18.31 12.77
C ILE A 36 -19.06 19.20 13.39
N GLU A 37 -19.52 20.19 14.16
CA GLU A 37 -18.69 21.01 15.04
C GLU A 37 -18.00 20.12 16.09
N GLY A 38 -16.68 19.96 15.99
CA GLY A 38 -15.91 19.16 16.95
C GLY A 38 -14.44 18.88 16.61
N GLY A 39 -13.69 19.83 16.04
CA GLY A 39 -12.22 19.92 16.21
C GLY A 39 -11.33 18.69 15.96
N HIS A 40 -11.77 17.67 15.23
CA HIS A 40 -10.93 16.56 14.78
C HIS A 40 -11.14 16.37 13.28
N SER A 41 -10.24 16.95 12.48
CA SER A 41 -10.07 16.49 11.10
C SER A 41 -9.81 14.99 11.16
N MET A 42 -10.70 14.18 10.56
CA MET A 42 -10.49 12.75 10.44
C MET A 42 -9.12 12.52 9.81
N SER A 43 -8.19 11.95 10.58
CA SER A 43 -6.85 11.68 10.07
C SER A 43 -6.94 10.71 8.90
N THR A 44 -6.17 11.01 7.88
CA THR A 44 -6.02 10.15 6.71
C THR A 44 -5.52 8.77 7.13
N VAL A 45 -5.76 7.76 6.30
CA VAL A 45 -5.28 6.40 6.56
C VAL A 45 -3.74 6.38 6.73
N ILE A 46 -3.02 7.19 5.94
CA ILE A 46 -1.57 7.30 6.02
C ILE A 46 -1.13 7.88 7.38
N GLU A 47 -1.77 8.95 7.84
CA GLU A 47 -1.47 9.55 9.15
C GLU A 47 -1.71 8.56 10.28
N ARG A 48 -2.80 7.78 10.21
CA ARG A 48 -3.12 6.76 11.22
C ARG A 48 -2.09 5.64 11.27
N ILE A 49 -1.65 5.13 10.11
CA ILE A 49 -0.61 4.10 10.03
C ILE A 49 0.72 4.68 10.53
N GLY A 50 1.07 5.90 10.12
CA GLY A 50 2.29 6.57 10.58
C GLY A 50 2.33 6.75 12.09
N GLN A 51 1.22 7.22 12.69
CA GLN A 51 1.09 7.37 14.13
C GLN A 51 1.19 6.04 14.88
N TYR A 52 0.55 4.99 14.35
CA TYR A 52 0.64 3.64 14.92
C TYR A 52 2.08 3.12 14.91
N VAL A 53 2.75 3.14 13.75
CA VAL A 53 4.13 2.64 13.60
C VAL A 53 5.12 3.44 14.45
N ALA A 54 4.97 4.77 14.52
CA ALA A 54 5.85 5.62 15.31
C ALA A 54 5.68 5.44 16.83
N GLY A 55 4.49 5.01 17.28
CA GLY A 55 4.17 4.82 18.70
C GLY A 55 4.39 3.40 19.21
N LEU A 56 4.47 2.40 18.32
CA LEU A 56 4.55 0.99 18.67
C LEU A 56 5.88 0.65 19.35
N LYS A 57 5.82 0.02 20.53
CA LYS A 57 6.98 -0.53 21.23
C LYS A 57 6.97 -2.04 21.19
N PHE A 58 8.13 -2.64 21.45
CA PHE A 58 8.26 -4.10 21.46
C PHE A 58 7.39 -4.73 22.56
N GLU A 59 7.26 -4.07 23.72
CA GLU A 59 6.46 -4.54 24.85
C GLU A 59 4.94 -4.50 24.59
N ASP A 60 4.51 -3.75 23.58
CA ASP A 60 3.10 -3.69 23.16
C ASP A 60 2.71 -4.94 22.33
N LEU A 61 3.69 -5.75 21.90
CA LEU A 61 3.46 -6.92 21.05
C LEU A 61 3.02 -8.13 21.90
N PRO A 62 1.90 -8.79 21.52
CA PRO A 62 1.54 -10.09 22.09
C PRO A 62 2.65 -11.14 21.91
N GLU A 63 2.77 -12.05 22.87
CA GLU A 63 3.82 -13.08 22.87
C GLU A 63 3.79 -13.95 21.60
N ASP A 64 2.59 -14.40 21.20
CA ASP A 64 2.35 -15.19 20.00
C ASP A 64 2.79 -14.47 18.72
N VAL A 65 2.60 -13.15 18.65
CA VAL A 65 3.07 -12.31 17.54
C VAL A 65 4.60 -12.29 17.50
N THR A 66 5.27 -12.12 18.64
CA THR A 66 6.74 -12.10 18.68
C THR A 66 7.35 -13.46 18.32
N ASP A 67 6.75 -14.55 18.77
CA ASP A 67 7.22 -15.91 18.47
C ASP A 67 7.02 -16.27 17.00
N TYR A 68 5.87 -15.88 16.43
CA TYR A 68 5.64 -16.07 15.01
C TYR A 68 6.55 -15.19 14.14
N ALA A 69 6.82 -13.94 14.56
CA ALA A 69 7.75 -13.05 13.86
C ALA A 69 9.18 -13.62 13.81
N LYS A 70 9.65 -14.27 14.88
CA LYS A 70 10.94 -15.01 14.87
C LYS A 70 10.93 -16.11 13.81
N SER A 71 9.83 -16.85 13.70
CA SER A 71 9.68 -17.93 12.72
C SER A 71 9.71 -17.41 11.28
N ILE A 72 8.99 -16.32 10.97
CA ILE A 72 9.02 -15.69 9.65
C ILE A 72 10.42 -15.12 9.33
N THR A 73 11.09 -14.55 10.33
CA THR A 73 12.47 -14.06 10.18
C THR A 73 13.40 -15.20 9.80
N LEU A 74 13.29 -16.34 10.47
CA LEU A 74 14.07 -17.53 10.17
C LEU A 74 13.77 -18.08 8.77
N ASP A 75 12.50 -18.14 8.38
CA ASP A 75 12.09 -18.57 7.04
C ASP A 75 12.66 -17.66 5.94
N SER A 76 12.61 -16.34 6.16
CA SER A 76 13.19 -15.36 5.24
C SER A 76 14.69 -15.54 5.07
N LEU A 77 15.41 -15.80 6.16
CA LEU A 77 16.83 -16.13 6.12
C LEU A 77 17.05 -17.46 5.38
N ALA A 78 16.27 -18.50 5.66
CA ALA A 78 16.39 -19.79 4.99
C ALA A 78 16.20 -19.66 3.47
N CYS A 79 15.20 -18.91 3.02
CA CYS A 79 14.99 -18.61 1.61
C CYS A 79 16.16 -17.81 1.01
N ALA A 80 16.64 -16.79 1.70
CA ALA A 80 17.79 -16.00 1.25
C ALA A 80 19.02 -16.88 1.07
N TYR A 81 19.33 -17.76 2.03
CA TYR A 81 20.44 -18.70 1.97
C TYR A 81 20.25 -19.77 0.89
N GLY A 82 19.04 -20.33 0.77
CA GLY A 82 18.71 -21.32 -0.25
C GLY A 82 18.80 -20.79 -1.68
N GLY A 83 18.62 -19.48 -1.87
CA GLY A 83 18.70 -18.81 -3.16
C GLY A 83 20.04 -18.15 -3.50
N LEU A 84 21.06 -18.22 -2.64
CA LEU A 84 22.29 -17.41 -2.76
C LEU A 84 23.04 -17.53 -4.09
N GLU A 85 23.01 -18.73 -4.67
CA GLU A 85 23.74 -19.08 -5.89
C GLU A 85 22.83 -19.14 -7.12
N ASN A 86 21.55 -18.81 -6.97
CA ASN A 86 20.64 -18.67 -8.10
C ASN A 86 21.10 -17.51 -8.98
N GLU A 87 20.92 -17.66 -10.29
CA GLU A 87 21.41 -16.69 -11.27
C GLU A 87 20.88 -15.26 -11.03
N PRO A 88 19.59 -15.03 -10.69
CA PRO A 88 19.10 -13.69 -10.39
C PRO A 88 19.75 -13.08 -9.13
N ALA A 89 20.04 -13.90 -8.11
CA ALA A 89 20.71 -13.45 -6.90
C ALA A 89 22.16 -13.03 -7.18
N ARG A 90 22.84 -13.70 -8.11
CA ARG A 90 24.17 -13.29 -8.58
C ARG A 90 24.12 -11.95 -9.32
N MET A 91 23.19 -11.80 -10.26
CA MET A 91 23.03 -10.56 -11.04
C MET A 91 22.78 -9.34 -10.15
N VAL A 92 21.81 -9.43 -9.24
CA VAL A 92 21.48 -8.34 -8.32
C VAL A 92 22.68 -7.99 -7.44
N ARG A 93 23.43 -8.99 -6.97
CA ARG A 93 24.62 -8.77 -6.15
C ARG A 93 25.71 -8.02 -6.91
N ASP A 94 25.98 -8.38 -8.16
CA ASP A 94 26.98 -7.70 -8.99
C ASP A 94 26.58 -6.23 -9.20
N THR A 95 25.30 -5.96 -9.49
CA THR A 95 24.77 -4.59 -9.60
C THR A 95 24.88 -3.81 -8.28
N VAL A 96 24.55 -4.44 -7.15
CA VAL A 96 24.59 -3.78 -5.84
C VAL A 96 26.03 -3.46 -5.43
N GLN A 97 27.01 -4.31 -5.77
CA GLN A 97 28.43 -4.01 -5.55
C GLN A 97 28.86 -2.74 -6.29
N GLU A 98 28.42 -2.55 -7.54
CA GLU A 98 28.71 -1.35 -8.32
C GLU A 98 28.08 -0.07 -7.74
N LEU A 99 26.88 -0.19 -7.15
CA LEU A 99 26.11 0.95 -6.64
C LEU A 99 26.40 1.29 -5.15
N SER A 100 27.03 0.37 -4.42
CA SER A 100 27.09 0.36 -2.94
C SER A 100 27.73 1.57 -2.25
N GLY A 101 28.55 2.36 -2.93
CA GLY A 101 29.03 3.68 -2.46
C GLY A 101 29.68 3.75 -1.06
N GLY A 102 29.98 2.63 -0.39
CA GLY A 102 30.51 2.63 0.97
C GLY A 102 30.10 1.47 1.89
N GLY A 103 29.30 0.50 1.46
CA GLY A 103 29.09 -0.73 2.22
C GLY A 103 28.31 -0.53 3.53
N GLN A 104 27.08 -0.03 3.43
CA GLN A 104 26.25 0.33 4.59
C GLN A 104 25.61 -0.89 5.26
N ALA A 105 25.39 -1.97 4.52
CA ALA A 105 24.78 -3.21 5.02
C ALA A 105 25.60 -4.45 4.63
N THR A 106 25.33 -5.58 5.28
CA THR A 106 25.96 -6.86 4.95
C THR A 106 25.13 -7.60 3.90
N ILE A 107 25.78 -8.11 2.86
CA ILE A 107 25.15 -9.07 1.94
C ILE A 107 25.24 -10.46 2.56
N PHE A 108 24.08 -11.08 2.82
CA PHE A 108 24.02 -12.45 3.34
C PHE A 108 24.78 -13.44 2.45
N GLY A 109 25.48 -14.39 3.08
CA GLY A 109 26.14 -15.51 2.39
C GLY A 109 27.50 -15.23 1.73
N LYS A 110 27.96 -13.97 1.65
CA LYS A 110 29.26 -13.64 1.02
C LYS A 110 30.27 -12.93 1.94
N GLY A 111 29.85 -12.50 3.13
CA GLY A 111 30.74 -11.80 4.08
C GLY A 111 31.19 -10.42 3.59
N THR A 112 30.60 -9.92 2.51
CA THR A 112 30.86 -8.61 1.93
C THR A 112 29.80 -7.61 2.36
N LYS A 113 30.17 -6.33 2.38
CA LYS A 113 29.22 -5.23 2.58
C LYS A 113 28.91 -4.56 1.26
N ALA A 114 27.71 -4.01 1.15
CA ALA A 114 27.27 -3.14 0.07
C ALA A 114 26.31 -2.08 0.62
#